data_AF-A0A842Y0T9-F1
#
_entry.id   AF-A0A842Y0T9-F1
#
_cell.length_a   1.000
_cell.length_b   1.000
_cell.length_c   1.000
_cell.angle_alpha   90.00
_cell.angle_beta   90.00
_cell.angle_gamma   90.00
#
_symmetry.space_group_name_H-M   'P 1'
#
loop_
_entity.id
_entity.type
_entity.pdbx_description
1 polymer ?
#
loop_
_entity_poly.entity_id
_entity_poly.type
_entity_poly.pdbx_seq_one_letter_code
_entity_poly.pdbx_strand_id
1 'polypeptide(L)'
;MEEDVLTTIMAFIYTIGHWIGDKVVWVIQSAAGIIIPPAITDAIGMLVILSMFLAIAEVARKAIWIVVAIGWVLIILRIAILMIG
;
A
#
# COMPACT_ATOMS: atom_id res chain seq x y z
N MET A 1 -21.53 1.29 19.21
CA MET A 1 -20.23 0.69 19.63
C MET A 1 -19.33 0.34 18.44
N GLU A 2 -19.86 0.08 17.24
CA GLU A 2 -19.04 -0.11 16.02
C GLU A 2 -18.54 1.21 15.41
N GLU A 3 -19.31 2.30 15.57
CA GLU A 3 -18.92 3.64 15.10
C GLU A 3 -17.60 4.15 15.73
N ASP A 4 -17.27 3.75 16.96
CA ASP A 4 -16.03 4.17 17.64
C ASP A 4 -14.77 3.60 16.99
N VAL A 5 -14.80 2.35 16.54
CA VAL A 5 -13.60 1.68 16.00
C VAL A 5 -13.25 2.24 14.63
N LEU A 6 -14.25 2.38 13.74
CA LEU A 6 -14.03 2.96 12.43
C LEU A 6 -13.58 4.43 12.55
N THR A 7 -14.20 5.20 13.43
CA THR A 7 -13.81 6.60 13.68
C THR A 7 -12.40 6.69 14.22
N THR A 8 -12.01 5.82 15.15
CA THR A 8 -10.64 5.76 15.69
C THR A 8 -9.61 5.42 14.62
N ILE A 9 -9.91 4.44 13.75
CA ILE A 9 -9.02 4.06 12.65
C ILE A 9 -8.90 5.20 11.64
N MET A 10 -10.01 5.84 11.26
CA MET A 10 -10.00 6.97 10.34
C MET A 10 -9.24 8.16 10.91
N ALA A 11 -9.43 8.48 12.20
CA ALA A 11 -8.68 9.53 12.88
C ALA A 11 -7.18 9.22 12.94
N PHE A 12 -6.81 7.96 13.16
CA PHE A 12 -5.42 7.51 13.14
C PHE A 12 -4.80 7.67 11.75
N ILE A 13 -5.48 7.21 10.69
CA ILE A 13 -5.03 7.34 9.31
C ILE A 13 -4.89 8.83 8.94
N TYR A 14 -5.87 9.66 9.30
CA TYR A 14 -5.81 11.11 9.08
C TYR A 14 -4.62 11.74 9.80
N THR A 15 -4.38 11.40 11.07
CA THR A 15 -3.27 11.95 11.85
C THR A 15 -1.93 11.61 11.24
N ILE A 16 -1.74 10.35 10.82
CA ILE A 16 -0.51 9.93 10.13
C ILE A 16 -0.40 10.60 8.77
N GLY A 17 -1.51 10.70 8.03
CA GLY A 17 -1.56 11.36 6.73
C GLY A 17 -1.11 12.80 6.82
N HIS A 18 -1.70 13.57 7.73
CA HIS A 18 -1.33 14.96 7.99
C HIS A 18 0.16 15.08 8.35
N TRP A 19 0.65 14.24 9.28
CA TRP A 19 2.04 14.29 9.72
C TRP A 19 3.03 13.96 8.58
N ILE A 20 2.74 12.95 7.76
CA ILE A 20 3.53 12.62 6.58
C ILE A 20 3.46 13.75 5.56
N GLY A 21 2.27 14.29 5.33
CA GLY A 21 2.03 15.43 4.44
C GLY A 21 2.90 16.62 4.83
N ASP A 22 2.90 17.01 6.11
CA ASP A 22 3.72 18.10 6.64
C ASP A 22 5.21 17.89 6.37
N LYS A 23 5.71 16.67 6.60
CA LYS A 23 7.12 16.35 6.36
C LYS A 23 7.48 16.44 4.88
N VAL A 24 6.63 15.91 4.01
CA VAL A 24 6.85 15.95 2.56
C VAL A 24 6.78 17.38 2.04
N VAL A 25 5.78 18.14 2.49
CA VAL A 25 5.66 19.57 2.16
C VAL A 25 6.89 20.33 2.63
N TRP A 26 7.37 20.11 3.85
CA TRP A 26 8.58 20.76 4.35
C TRP A 26 9.82 20.45 3.51
N VAL A 27 10.00 19.19 3.06
CA VAL A 27 11.08 18.82 2.15
C VAL A 27 10.94 19.52 0.80
N ILE A 28 9.74 19.55 0.21
CA ILE A 28 9.52 20.21 -1.08
C ILE A 28 9.75 21.72 -0.98
N GLN A 29 9.22 22.37 0.07
CA GLN A 29 9.39 23.80 0.28
C GLN A 29 10.87 24.16 0.49
N SER A 30 11.61 23.37 1.27
CA SER A 30 13.05 23.60 1.50
C SER A 30 13.91 23.34 0.26
N ALA A 31 13.55 22.36 -0.58
CA ALA A 31 14.31 22.04 -1.80
C ALA A 31 13.99 22.98 -2.97
N ALA A 32 12.72 23.36 -3.15
CA ALA A 32 12.25 24.14 -4.31
C ALA A 32 12.07 25.63 -4.01
N GLY A 33 12.10 26.06 -2.74
CA GLY A 33 11.91 27.46 -2.35
C GLY A 33 10.50 28.01 -2.59
N ILE A 34 9.51 27.12 -2.75
CA ILE A 34 8.10 27.48 -2.97
C ILE A 34 7.30 27.38 -1.67
N ILE A 35 6.22 28.16 -1.56
CA ILE A 35 5.28 28.07 -0.43
C ILE A 35 4.10 27.20 -0.89
N ILE A 36 3.88 26.09 -0.19
CA ILE A 36 2.75 25.20 -0.46
C ILE A 36 1.62 25.55 0.53
N PRO A 37 0.39 25.82 0.04
CA PRO A 37 -0.75 26.10 0.90
C PRO A 37 -1.05 24.93 1.87
N PRO A 38 -1.37 25.19 3.15
CA PRO A 38 -1.70 24.15 4.13
C PRO A 38 -2.89 23.27 3.71
N ALA A 39 -3.83 23.85 2.95
CA ALA A 39 -5.03 23.15 2.47
C ALA A 39 -4.75 21.93 1.58
N ILE A 40 -3.55 21.83 0.99
CA ILE A 40 -3.17 20.67 0.16
C ILE A 40 -2.22 19.70 0.87
N THR A 41 -1.78 20.02 2.08
CA THR A 41 -0.88 19.16 2.86
C THR A 41 -1.51 17.80 3.16
N ASP A 42 -2.79 17.78 3.54
CA ASP A 42 -3.54 16.55 3.78
C ASP A 42 -3.64 15.68 2.54
N ALA A 43 -3.93 16.31 1.39
CA ALA A 43 -4.02 15.61 0.11
C ALA A 43 -2.67 14.97 -0.26
N ILE A 44 -1.57 15.69 -0.06
CA ILE A 44 -0.21 15.16 -0.29
C ILE A 44 0.08 13.98 0.65
N GLY A 45 -0.24 14.12 1.94
CA GLY A 45 -0.06 13.05 2.93
C GLY A 45 -0.84 11.78 2.58
N MET A 46 -2.10 11.91 2.20
CA MET A 46 -2.94 10.79 1.78
C MET A 46 -2.44 10.13 0.49
N LEU A 47 -1.93 10.91 -0.47
CA LEU A 47 -1.31 10.36 -1.69
C LEU A 47 -0.07 9.53 -1.36
N VAL A 48 0.74 9.95 -0.38
CA VAL A 48 1.93 9.20 0.05
C VAL A 48 1.52 7.88 0.71
N ILE A 49 0.52 7.89 1.59
CA ILE A 49 -0.02 6.67 2.21
C ILE A 49 -0.52 5.72 1.12
N LEU A 50 -1.32 6.21 0.16
CA LEU A 50 -1.82 5.41 -0.94
C LEU A 50 -0.67 4.80 -1.76
N SER A 51 0.35 5.59 -2.07
CA SER A 51 1.54 5.13 -2.80
C SER A 51 2.28 4.03 -2.05
N MET A 52 2.42 4.15 -0.72
CA MET A 52 3.03 3.12 0.12
C MET A 52 2.21 1.83 0.11
N PHE A 53 0.88 1.93 0.17
CA PHE A 53 -0.01 0.76 0.08
C PHE A 53 0.11 0.07 -1.29
N LEU A 54 0.15 0.85 -2.37
CA LEU A 54 0.35 0.32 -3.72
C LEU A 54 1.70 -0.39 -3.88
N ALA A 55 2.78 0.15 -3.31
CA ALA A 55 4.09 -0.50 -3.32
C ALA A 55 4.05 -1.88 -2.64
N ILE A 56 3.37 -2.00 -1.49
CA ILE A 56 3.18 -3.28 -0.80
C ILE A 56 2.34 -4.24 -1.65
N ALA A 57 1.23 -3.75 -2.21
CA ALA A 57 0.36 -4.54 -3.08
C ALA A 57 1.09 -5.08 -4.33
N GLU A 58 2.00 -4.29 -4.89
CA GLU A 58 2.81 -4.69 -6.04
C GLU A 58 3.79 -5.83 -5.70
N VAL A 59 4.42 -5.79 -4.54
CA VAL A 59 5.25 -6.90 -4.04
C VAL A 59 4.40 -8.15 -3.83
N ALA A 60 3.21 -8.00 -3.21
CA ALA A 60 2.29 -9.11 -3.02
C ALA A 60 1.84 -9.73 -4.35
N ARG A 61 1.58 -8.92 -5.38
CA ARG A 61 1.24 -9.39 -6.73
C ARG A 61 2.30 -10.33 -7.27
N LYS A 62 3.59 -10.00 -7.13
CA LYS A 62 4.69 -10.84 -7.62
C LYS A 62 4.75 -12.19 -6.89
N ALA A 63 4.51 -12.19 -5.58
CA ALA A 63 4.47 -13.42 -4.78
C ALA A 63 3.33 -14.36 -5.18
N ILE A 64 2.14 -13.82 -5.47
CA ILE A 64 0.97 -14.62 -5.90
C ILE A 64 1.30 -15.43 -7.16
N TRP A 65 1.94 -14.82 -8.15
CA TRP A 65 2.28 -15.52 -9.39
C TRP A 65 3.27 -16.67 -9.18
N ILE A 66 4.20 -16.56 -8.23
CA ILE A 66 5.11 -17.65 -7.87
C ILE A 66 4.33 -18.83 -7.28
N VAL A 67 3.42 -18.56 -6.34
CA VAL A 67 2.57 -19.58 -5.72
C VAL A 67 1.70 -20.26 -6.77
N VAL A 68 1.10 -19.49 -7.68
CA VAL A 68 0.28 -20.02 -8.78
C VAL A 68 1.12 -20.91 -9.69
N ALA A 69 2.31 -20.46 -10.10
CA ALA A 69 3.20 -21.25 -10.95
C ALA A 69 3.59 -22.59 -10.30
N ILE A 70 3.98 -22.56 -9.02
CA ILE A 70 4.30 -23.79 -8.26
C ILE A 70 3.07 -24.69 -8.18
N GLY A 71 1.89 -24.14 -7.89
CA GLY A 71 0.63 -24.88 -7.84
C GLY A 71 0.34 -25.63 -9.15
N TRP A 72 0.50 -24.96 -10.29
CA TRP A 72 0.32 -25.60 -11.60
C TRP A 72 1.33 -26.72 -11.86
N VAL A 73 2.61 -26.51 -11.54
CA VAL A 73 3.64 -27.56 -11.70
C VAL A 73 3.29 -28.80 -10.87
N LEU A 74 2.88 -28.60 -9.60
CA LEU A 74 2.50 -29.71 -8.71
C LEU A 74 1.25 -30.45 -9.20
N ILE A 75 0.25 -29.73 -9.74
CA ILE A 75 -0.95 -30.35 -10.32
C ILE A 75 -0.58 -31.19 -11.55
N ILE A 76 0.24 -30.66 -12.46
CA ILE A 76 0.67 -31.40 -13.65
C ILE A 76 1.45 -32.65 -13.24
N LEU A 77 2.37 -32.53 -12.29
CA LEU A 77 3.15 -33.66 -11.77
C LEU A 77 2.24 -34.72 -11.13
N ARG A 78 1.21 -34.30 -10.38
CA ARG A 78 0.21 -35.21 -9.81
C ARG A 78 -0.55 -35.97 -10.89
N ILE A 79 -0.98 -35.29 -11.96
CA ILE A 79 -1.67 -35.92 -13.09
C ILE A 79 -0.76 -36.93 -13.79
N ALA A 80 0.51 -36.59 -14.02
CA ALA A 80 1.47 -37.49 -14.66
C ALA A 80 1.69 -38.78 -13.85
N ILE A 81 1.81 -38.68 -12.52
CA ILE A 81 1.94 -39.85 -11.64
C ILE A 81 0.70 -40.76 -11.75
N LEU A 82 -0.50 -40.17 -11.78
CA LEU A 82 -1.77 -40.91 -11.92
C LEU A 82 -1.95 -41.59 -13.28
N MET A 83 -1.21 -41.19 -14.31
CA MET A 83 -1.28 -41.82 -15.64
C MET A 83 -0.30 -42.98 -15.80
N ILE A 84 0.79 -42.99 -15.02
CA ILE A 84 1.85 -44.00 -15.12
C ILE A 84 1.65 -45.16 -14.13
N GLY A 85 1.00 -44.89 -12.99
CA GLY A 85 0.56 -45.91 -12.02
C GLY A 85 -0.91 -46.25 -12.17
#